data_AF-L7KFD5-F1
#
_entry.id   AF-L7KFD5-F1
#
_cell.length_a   1.000
_cell.length_b   1.000
_cell.length_c   1.000
_cell.angle_alpha   90.00
_cell.angle_beta   90.00
_cell.angle_gamma   90.00
#
_symmetry.space_group_name_H-M   'P 1'
#
loop_
_entity.id
_entity.type
_entity.pdbx_description
1 polymer ?
#
loop_
_entity_poly.entity_id
_entity_poly.type
_entity_poly.pdbx_seq_one_letter_code
_entity_poly.pdbx_strand_id
1 'polypeptide(L)'
;MSIQRTHTDNPQHPAAIAGFAIFLVGFGAAPLALTALAFGNGAAALTAAIVAVIAMSVGIGIVSVMTRRLNHSALLPDATSREEQHYLEVYRHQAA
;
A
#
# COMPACT_ATOMS: atom_id res chain seq x y z
N MET A 1 -35.74 -0.05 -9.34
CA MET A 1 -34.51 -0.70 -9.81
C MET A 1 -33.38 -0.22 -8.91
N SER A 2 -33.06 -0.96 -7.84
CA SER A 2 -31.97 -0.59 -6.94
C SER A 2 -30.66 -0.88 -7.65
N ILE A 3 -29.86 0.15 -7.91
CA ILE A 3 -28.47 -0.03 -8.35
C ILE A 3 -27.73 -0.61 -7.16
N GLN A 4 -27.72 -1.93 -7.08
CA GLN A 4 -26.83 -2.67 -6.21
C GLN A 4 -25.45 -2.43 -6.79
N ARG A 5 -24.75 -1.41 -6.27
CA ARG A 5 -23.32 -1.22 -6.58
C ARG A 5 -22.63 -2.45 -6.02
N THR A 6 -22.46 -3.48 -6.85
CA THR A 6 -21.58 -4.59 -6.54
C THR A 6 -20.23 -3.95 -6.28
N HIS A 7 -19.83 -3.93 -5.02
CA HIS A 7 -18.57 -3.38 -4.55
C HIS A 7 -17.44 -4.36 -4.92
N THR A 8 -17.30 -4.62 -6.22
CA THR A 8 -16.27 -5.47 -6.83
C THR A 8 -15.06 -4.63 -7.28
N ASP A 9 -15.19 -3.30 -7.25
CA ASP A 9 -14.17 -2.34 -7.73
C ASP A 9 -13.27 -1.79 -6.61
N ASN A 10 -13.10 -2.49 -5.49
CA ASN A 10 -12.07 -2.12 -4.50
C ASN A 10 -10.89 -3.10 -4.56
N PRO A 11 -9.98 -2.98 -5.56
CA PRO A 11 -8.79 -3.82 -5.64
C PRO A 11 -7.79 -3.54 -4.51
N GLN A 12 -8.03 -2.50 -3.69
CA GLN A 12 -7.18 -2.17 -2.57
C GLN A 12 -7.50 -3.06 -1.38
N HIS A 13 -6.70 -4.12 -1.21
CA HIS A 13 -6.82 -4.97 -0.04
C HIS A 13 -6.46 -4.16 1.23
N PRO A 14 -7.30 -4.15 2.28
CA PRO A 14 -7.06 -3.37 3.49
C PRO A 14 -5.73 -3.74 4.17
N ALA A 15 -5.28 -5.00 4.01
CA ALA A 15 -3.96 -5.44 4.45
C ALA A 15 -2.81 -4.77 3.69
N ALA A 16 -2.95 -4.53 2.38
CA ALA A 16 -1.95 -3.83 1.60
C ALA A 16 -1.87 -2.35 1.98
N ILE A 17 -3.01 -1.70 2.23
CA ILE A 17 -3.08 -0.32 2.75
C ILE A 17 -2.38 -0.25 4.12
N ALA A 18 -2.68 -1.18 5.03
CA ALA A 18 -2.02 -1.25 6.33
C ALA A 18 -0.51 -1.48 6.19
N GLY A 19 -0.09 -2.38 5.30
CA GLY A 19 1.32 -2.62 5.00
C GLY A 19 2.04 -1.37 4.48
N PHE A 20 1.40 -0.61 3.60
CA PHE A 20 1.92 0.65 3.09
C PHE A 20 2.01 1.73 4.18
N ALA A 21 0.99 1.84 5.04
CA ALA A 21 1.02 2.75 6.18
C ALA A 21 2.18 2.42 7.15
N ILE A 22 2.39 1.14 7.46
CA ILE A 22 3.52 0.67 8.27
C ILE A 22 4.85 1.04 7.60
N PHE A 23 4.96 0.85 6.28
CA PHE A 23 6.15 1.27 5.54
C PHE A 23 6.42 2.77 5.69
N LEU A 24 5.40 3.63 5.58
CA LEU A 24 5.54 5.08 5.75
C LEU A 24 6.01 5.47 7.15
N VAL A 25 5.52 4.77 8.19
CA VAL A 25 6.02 4.97 9.57
C VAL A 25 7.51 4.65 9.65
N GLY A 26 7.96 3.54 9.03
CA GLY A 26 9.37 3.19 8.99
C GLY A 26 10.21 4.21 8.22
N PHE A 27 9.72 4.65 7.06
CA PHE A 27 10.37 5.68 6.26
C PHE A 27 10.49 7.01 7.02
N GLY A 28 9.45 7.43 7.76
CA GLY A 28 9.48 8.63 8.60
C GLY A 28 10.40 8.50 9.83
N ALA A 29 10.58 7.29 10.35
CA ALA A 29 11.50 7.04 11.48
C ALA A 29 12.98 7.10 11.07
N ALA A 30 13.32 6.83 9.81
CA ALA A 30 14.70 6.87 9.32
C ALA A 30 15.40 8.24 9.48
N PRO A 31 14.81 9.38 9.02
CA PRO A 31 15.42 10.69 9.24
C PRO A 31 15.47 11.09 10.72
N LEU A 32 14.51 10.62 11.54
CA LEU A 32 14.56 10.84 12.99
C LEU A 32 15.76 10.13 13.62
N ALA A 33 16.09 8.92 13.17
CA ALA A 33 17.28 8.20 13.61
C ALA A 33 18.57 8.95 13.28
N LEU A 34 18.69 9.44 12.04
CA LEU A 34 19.84 10.24 11.60
C LEU A 34 19.96 11.55 12.38
N THR A 35 18.83 12.22 12.60
CA THR A 35 18.80 13.49 13.34
C THR A 35 19.19 13.26 14.81
N ALA A 36 18.61 12.27 15.47
CA ALA A 36 18.96 11.92 16.84
C ALA A 36 20.44 11.54 16.99
N LEU A 37 20.99 10.83 16.00
CA LEU A 37 22.41 10.50 15.97
C LEU A 37 23.28 11.75 15.82
N ALA A 38 22.90 12.67 14.93
CA ALA A 38 23.61 13.94 14.72
C ALA A 38 23.63 14.84 15.96
N PHE A 39 22.58 14.80 16.79
CA PHE A 39 22.51 15.54 18.06
C PHE A 39 23.08 14.76 19.26
N GLY A 40 23.73 13.61 19.03
CA GLY A 40 24.39 12.83 20.09
C GLY A 40 23.43 12.05 21.00
N ASN A 41 22.14 11.97 20.65
CA ASN A 41 21.16 11.18 21.40
C ASN A 41 21.12 9.74 20.90
N GLY A 42 22.11 8.94 21.32
CA GLY A 42 22.29 7.56 20.86
C GLY A 42 21.11 6.63 21.15
N ALA A 43 20.44 6.80 22.30
CA ALA A 43 19.28 5.96 22.66
C ALA A 43 18.06 6.25 21.76
N ALA A 44 17.78 7.52 21.48
CA ALA A 44 16.72 7.90 20.54
C ALA A 44 17.07 7.47 19.11
N ALA A 45 18.34 7.62 18.71
CA ALA A 45 18.82 7.19 17.40
C ALA A 45 18.65 5.69 17.18
N LEU A 46 19.04 4.87 18.16
CA LEU A 46 18.91 3.42 18.09
C LEU A 46 17.44 2.99 18.03
N THR A 47 16.59 3.58 18.87
CA THR A 47 15.15 3.27 18.90
C THR A 47 14.51 3.61 17.55
N ALA A 48 14.76 4.81 17.02
CA ALA A 48 14.22 5.24 15.73
C ALA A 48 14.76 4.38 14.57
N ALA A 49 16.04 3.97 14.61
CA ALA A 49 16.62 3.08 13.60
C ALA A 49 15.96 1.69 13.60
N ILE A 50 15.73 1.11 14.78
CA ILE A 50 15.04 -0.18 14.91
C ILE A 50 13.61 -0.08 14.37
N VAL A 51 12.87 0.97 14.73
CA VAL A 51 11.52 1.21 14.22
C VAL A 51 11.53 1.36 12.70
N ALA A 52 12.49 2.13 12.15
CA ALA A 52 12.63 2.32 10.71
C ALA A 52 12.82 0.99 9.98
N VAL A 53 13.79 0.19 10.41
CA VAL A 53 14.13 -1.09 9.78
C VAL A 53 12.98 -2.08 9.88
N ILE A 54 12.40 -2.26 11.07
CA ILE A 54 11.31 -3.23 11.27
C ILE A 54 10.09 -2.83 10.46
N ALA A 55 9.64 -1.57 10.57
CA ALA A 55 8.43 -1.12 9.90
C ALA A 55 8.58 -1.11 8.37
N MET A 56 9.73 -0.70 7.82
CA MET A 56 9.96 -0.81 6.38
C MET A 56 9.96 -2.26 5.91
N SER A 57 10.65 -3.16 6.62
CA SER A 57 10.75 -4.58 6.25
C SER A 57 9.39 -5.27 6.29
N VAL A 58 8.60 -5.03 7.35
CA VAL A 58 7.26 -5.58 7.53
C VAL A 58 6.30 -5.03 6.46
N GLY A 59 6.32 -3.71 6.23
CA GLY A 59 5.46 -3.08 5.23
C GLY A 59 5.73 -3.60 3.82
N ILE A 60 7.00 -3.69 3.41
CA ILE A 60 7.40 -4.29 2.13
C ILE A 60 6.95 -5.75 2.05
N GLY A 61 7.13 -6.52 3.13
CA GLY A 61 6.71 -7.93 3.19
C GLY A 61 5.21 -8.10 2.97
N ILE A 62 4.39 -7.31 3.66
CA ILE A 62 2.92 -7.35 3.53
C ILE A 62 2.49 -7.03 2.10
N VAL A 63 2.98 -5.93 1.54
CA VAL A 63 2.62 -5.51 0.17
C VAL A 63 3.10 -6.53 -0.86
N SER A 64 4.31 -7.08 -0.69
CA SER A 64 4.87 -8.09 -1.61
C SER A 64 4.08 -9.40 -1.57
N VAL A 65 3.71 -9.88 -0.37
CA VAL A 65 2.92 -11.11 -0.22
C VAL A 65 1.51 -10.91 -0.78
N MET A 66 0.88 -9.76 -0.54
CA MET A 66 -0.44 -9.46 -1.10
C MET A 66 -0.39 -9.39 -2.63
N THR A 67 0.58 -8.68 -3.20
CA THR A 67 0.75 -8.59 -4.66
C THR A 67 0.95 -9.97 -5.29
N ARG A 68 1.73 -10.86 -4.67
CA ARG A 68 1.91 -12.24 -5.15
C ARG A 68 0.66 -13.11 -5.01
N ARG A 69 -0.15 -12.91 -3.97
CA ARG A 69 -1.36 -13.70 -3.73
C ARG A 69 -2.54 -13.27 -4.60
N LEU A 70 -2.60 -11.99 -4.95
CA LEU A 70 -3.73 -11.40 -5.66
C LEU A 70 -3.59 -11.48 -7.19
N ASN A 71 -2.40 -11.79 -7.71
CA ASN A 71 -2.08 -11.78 -9.16
C ASN A 71 -2.30 -10.43 -9.87
N HIS A 72 -2.74 -9.41 -9.15
CA HIS A 72 -2.86 -8.00 -9.54
C HIS A 72 -2.18 -7.13 -8.48
N SER A 73 -1.90 -5.87 -8.81
CA SER A 73 -1.34 -4.94 -7.83
C SER A 73 -2.31 -4.77 -6.64
N ALA A 74 -1.80 -4.91 -5.42
CA ALA A 74 -2.62 -4.82 -4.20
C ALA A 74 -2.91 -3.37 -3.77
N LEU A 75 -2.21 -2.41 -4.37
CA LEU A 75 -2.29 -0.98 -4.06
C LEU A 75 -2.78 -0.16 -5.25
N LEU A 76 -2.46 -0.58 -6.47
CA LEU A 76 -2.90 0.08 -7.69
C LEU A 76 -3.97 -0.76 -8.39
N PRO A 77 -4.97 -0.12 -9.03
CA PRO A 77 -5.84 -0.82 -9.96
C PRO A 77 -4.99 -1.42 -11.09
N ASP A 78 -5.31 -2.64 -11.53
CA ASP A 78 -4.67 -3.20 -12.72
C ASP A 78 -5.13 -2.37 -13.94
N ALA A 79 -4.16 -1.78 -14.63
CA ALA A 79 -4.37 -1.02 -15.86
C ALA A 79 -4.08 -1.93 -17.06
N THR A 80 -4.68 -3.11 -17.09
CA THR A 80 -4.52 -4.03 -18.22
C THR A 80 -5.54 -3.72 -19.31
N SER A 81 -5.16 -3.87 -20.58
CA SER A 81 -6.04 -3.66 -21.72
C SER A 81 -7.25 -4.62 -21.74
N ARG A 82 -7.18 -5.73 -21.00
CA ARG A 82 -8.29 -6.67 -20.79
C ARG A 82 -9.33 -6.11 -19.80
N GLU A 83 -8.90 -5.52 -18.70
CA GLU A 83 -9.81 -4.84 -17.76
C GLU A 83 -10.41 -3.60 -18.39
N GLU A 84 -9.64 -2.83 -19.15
CA GLU A 84 -10.14 -1.67 -19.88
C GLU A 84 -11.29 -2.05 -20.83
N GLN A 85 -11.14 -3.14 -21.60
CA GLN A 85 -12.20 -3.66 -22.46
C GLN A 85 -13.44 -4.10 -21.66
N HIS A 86 -13.24 -4.75 -20.50
CA HIS A 86 -14.34 -5.14 -19.62
C HIS A 86 -15.07 -3.92 -19.03
N TYR A 87 -14.33 -2.91 -18.56
CA TYR A 87 -14.88 -1.64 -18.09
C TYR A 87 -15.68 -0.94 -19.18
N LEU A 88 -15.14 -0.88 -20.40
CA LEU A 88 -15.85 -0.29 -21.54
C LEU A 88 -17.11 -1.09 -21.88
N GLU A 89 -17.09 -2.42 -21.89
CA GLU A 89 -18.30 -3.22 -22.14
C GLU A 89 -19.40 -3.00 -21.09
N VAL A 90 -19.04 -2.94 -19.81
CA VAL A 90 -20.01 -2.79 -18.70
C VAL A 90 -20.61 -1.38 -18.67
N TYR A 91 -19.81 -0.33 -18.91
CA TYR A 91 -20.25 1.06 -18.74
C TYR A 91 -20.64 1.76 -20.05
N ARG A 92 -20.29 1.22 -21.24
CA ARG A 92 -20.72 1.77 -22.54
C ARG A 92 -22.24 1.79 -22.70
N HIS A 93 -22.98 0.94 -22.00
CA HIS A 93 -24.44 0.91 -22.02
C HIS A 93 -25.12 1.82 -20.98
N GLN A 94 -24.37 2.48 -20.09
CA GLN A 94 -24.91 3.40 -19.09
C GLN A 94 -24.81 4.88 -19.50
N ALA A 95 -24.10 5.18 -20.60
CA ALA A 95 -23.87 6.54 -21.10
C ALA A 95 -24.77 6.92 -22.31
N ALA A 96 -25.72 6.06 -22.68
CA ALA A 96 -26.73 6.33 -23.72
C ALA A 96 -28.09 6.56 -23.07
#